data_AF-A0A915V7J8-F1
#
_entry.id   AF-A0A915V7J8-F1
#
_cell.length_a   1.000
_cell.length_b   1.000
_cell.length_c   1.000
_cell.angle_alpha   90.00
_cell.angle_beta   90.00
_cell.angle_gamma   90.00
#
_symmetry.space_group_name_H-M   'P 1'
#
loop_
_entity.id
_entity.type
_entity.pdbx_description
1 polymer ?
#
loop_
_entity_poly.entity_id
_entity_poly.type
_entity_poly.pdbx_seq_one_letter_code
_entity_poly.pdbx_strand_id
1 'polypeptide(L)'
;MAAKVTRSRPALIGLAVIGLASASTAAWLTLNPPRQAEPVPNAAEVAQQQETQIFWVKNEGDTLILVPATVRINTSATRPELFIRSRLERLLAGPANQDVTTSIPENTRVNWVEVKADGIHVDLSPEFTKGGGSASMQARLGQVLYTATASDPKAPVWISIAGEPLRVLGGEGLEVTQPMTRQDFQTAFSLGAQ
;
A
#
# COMPACT_ATOMS: atom_id res chain seq x y z
N MET A 1 -35.15 -41.84 62.41
CA MET A 1 -36.46 -42.01 61.74
C MET A 1 -36.26 -42.91 60.52
N ALA A 2 -37.00 -44.03 60.48
CA ALA A 2 -37.39 -44.94 59.36
C ALA A 2 -36.46 -45.06 58.12
N ALA A 3 -35.90 -46.21 57.70
CA ALA A 3 -36.34 -47.61 57.52
C ALA A 3 -37.30 -47.91 56.33
N LYS A 4 -36.78 -48.58 55.28
CA LYS A 4 -37.39 -49.60 54.36
C LYS A 4 -36.45 -49.77 53.15
N VAL A 5 -35.75 -50.87 52.86
CA VAL A 5 -36.11 -52.29 52.63
C VAL A 5 -37.24 -52.46 51.61
N THR A 6 -37.00 -53.06 50.42
CA THR A 6 -37.24 -54.50 50.11
C THR A 6 -37.50 -54.81 48.60
N ARG A 7 -36.87 -55.91 48.09
CA ARG A 7 -37.32 -56.94 47.08
C ARG A 7 -37.51 -56.53 45.59
N SER A 8 -37.33 -57.38 44.56
CA SER A 8 -36.91 -58.80 44.40
C SER A 8 -36.66 -59.12 42.90
N ARG A 9 -35.88 -60.20 42.67
CA ARG A 9 -35.37 -60.90 41.44
C ARG A 9 -36.50 -61.49 40.52
N PRO A 10 -36.25 -62.39 39.52
CA PRO A 10 -35.18 -62.60 38.49
C PRO A 10 -35.76 -62.88 37.06
N ALA A 11 -34.92 -62.99 36.01
CA ALA A 11 -35.10 -63.99 34.94
C ALA A 11 -33.83 -64.19 34.09
N LEU A 12 -33.30 -65.41 34.12
CA LEU A 12 -32.32 -65.99 33.20
C LEU A 12 -33.01 -66.43 31.92
N ILE A 13 -32.49 -66.06 30.75
CA ILE A 13 -32.51 -66.85 29.50
C ILE A 13 -31.22 -66.39 28.77
N GLY A 14 -30.17 -67.19 28.61
CA GLY A 14 -30.12 -68.47 27.92
C GLY A 14 -29.35 -68.24 26.61
N LEU A 15 -28.06 -68.61 26.59
CA LEU A 15 -27.20 -68.62 25.41
C LEU A 15 -27.74 -69.65 24.40
N ALA A 16 -27.91 -69.27 23.13
CA ALA A 16 -27.97 -70.24 22.03
C ALA A 16 -27.31 -69.65 20.76
N VAL A 17 -26.39 -70.43 20.22
CA VAL A 17 -25.43 -70.17 19.14
C VAL A 17 -26.07 -70.43 17.78
N ILE A 18 -25.94 -69.49 16.83
CA ILE A 18 -25.92 -69.72 15.36
C ILE A 18 -25.10 -68.55 14.79
N GLY A 19 -24.00 -68.70 14.06
CA GLY A 19 -23.74 -69.58 12.94
C GLY A 19 -23.43 -68.67 11.73
N LEU A 20 -22.31 -68.95 11.09
CA LEU A 20 -21.63 -68.14 10.07
C LEU A 20 -22.43 -67.77 8.81
N ALA A 21 -21.89 -66.76 8.14
CA ALA A 21 -21.84 -66.57 6.68
C ALA A 21 -23.05 -65.91 5.99
N SER A 22 -22.93 -64.58 5.88
CA SER A 22 -23.06 -63.78 4.65
C SER A 22 -24.16 -64.16 3.63
N ALA A 23 -25.27 -63.40 3.68
CA ALA A 23 -25.92 -62.86 2.48
C ALA A 23 -26.86 -61.68 2.83
N SER A 24 -26.47 -60.48 2.39
CA SER A 24 -27.24 -59.32 1.91
C SER A 24 -28.56 -58.87 2.59
N THR A 25 -28.61 -57.60 3.04
CA THR A 25 -29.45 -56.53 2.45
C THR A 25 -29.14 -55.14 3.06
N ALA A 26 -29.51 -54.11 2.31
CA ALA A 26 -28.96 -52.76 2.21
C ALA A 26 -29.21 -51.79 3.38
N ALA A 27 -28.35 -50.77 3.51
CA ALA A 27 -28.76 -49.36 3.66
C ALA A 27 -27.56 -48.41 3.57
N TRP A 28 -27.72 -47.37 2.76
CA TRP A 28 -26.77 -46.33 2.41
C TRP A 28 -26.50 -45.39 3.58
N LEU A 29 -25.22 -45.08 3.87
CA LEU A 29 -24.81 -43.88 4.60
C LEU A 29 -23.40 -43.48 4.14
N THR A 30 -23.23 -42.19 3.94
CA THR A 30 -22.38 -41.56 2.93
C THR A 30 -20.88 -41.66 3.23
N LEU A 31 -20.11 -42.08 2.23
CA LEU A 31 -18.65 -41.95 2.22
C LEU A 31 -18.30 -40.45 2.15
N ASN A 32 -18.06 -39.83 3.30
CA ASN A 32 -17.34 -38.56 3.38
C ASN A 32 -15.87 -38.91 3.63
N PRO A 33 -14.97 -38.87 2.63
CA PRO A 33 -13.54 -38.95 2.91
C PRO A 33 -13.16 -37.78 3.84
N PRO A 34 -12.12 -37.90 4.68
CA PRO A 34 -11.65 -36.75 5.44
C PRO A 34 -11.36 -35.63 4.44
N ARG A 35 -12.08 -34.50 4.57
CA ARG A 35 -11.81 -33.30 3.79
C ARG A 35 -10.34 -32.98 4.02
N GLN A 36 -9.53 -33.07 2.97
CA GLN A 36 -8.30 -32.30 2.93
C GLN A 36 -8.74 -30.87 3.21
N ALA A 37 -8.21 -30.26 4.27
CA ALA A 37 -8.40 -28.84 4.48
C ALA A 37 -7.91 -28.16 3.20
N GLU A 38 -8.83 -27.62 2.42
CA GLU A 38 -8.49 -26.69 1.35
C GLU A 38 -7.58 -25.63 1.97
N PRO A 39 -6.53 -25.18 1.26
CA PRO A 39 -5.73 -24.07 1.75
C PRO A 39 -6.68 -22.88 1.91
N VAL A 40 -7.10 -22.62 3.14
CA VAL A 40 -7.83 -21.41 3.50
C VAL A 40 -6.93 -20.28 3.02
N PRO A 41 -7.37 -19.42 2.09
CA PRO A 41 -6.60 -18.24 1.74
C PRO A 41 -6.29 -17.53 3.04
N ASN A 42 -5.00 -17.37 3.29
CA ASN A 42 -4.43 -16.85 4.50
C ASN A 42 -5.17 -15.56 4.92
N ALA A 43 -6.00 -15.63 5.97
CA ALA A 43 -6.65 -14.44 6.54
C ALA A 43 -5.65 -13.43 7.14
N ALA A 44 -4.34 -13.69 7.03
CA ALA A 44 -3.27 -12.73 7.29
C ALA A 44 -2.89 -11.87 6.06
N GLU A 45 -3.59 -11.99 4.94
CA GLU A 45 -3.31 -11.28 3.68
C GLU A 45 -4.35 -10.21 3.34
N VAL A 46 -5.02 -9.65 4.35
CA VAL A 46 -5.70 -8.34 4.18
C VAL A 46 -4.63 -7.27 4.41
N ALA A 47 -3.76 -7.05 3.42
CA ALA A 47 -3.00 -5.82 3.37
C ALA A 47 -4.03 -4.68 3.47
N GLN A 48 -3.97 -3.86 4.52
CA GLN A 48 -4.89 -2.74 4.64
C GLN A 48 -4.60 -1.79 3.48
N GLN A 49 -5.47 -1.83 2.48
CA GLN A 49 -5.38 -0.96 1.32
C GLN A 49 -5.92 0.40 1.74
N GLN A 50 -5.03 1.39 1.76
CA GLN A 50 -5.42 2.75 2.05
C GLN A 50 -5.45 3.56 0.76
N GLU A 51 -6.55 4.28 0.55
CA GLU A 51 -6.69 5.21 -0.55
C GLU A 51 -5.94 6.51 -0.25
N THR A 52 -5.22 7.01 -1.25
CA THR A 52 -4.46 8.24 -1.16
C THR A 52 -4.30 8.87 -2.54
N GLN A 53 -3.90 10.14 -2.59
CA GLN A 53 -3.56 10.81 -3.84
C GLN A 53 -2.05 10.76 -4.12
N ILE A 54 -1.70 10.64 -5.39
CA ILE A 54 -0.40 10.94 -5.99
C ILE A 54 -0.60 11.88 -7.17
N PHE A 55 0.45 12.58 -7.59
CA PHE A 55 0.36 13.56 -8.67
C PHE A 55 1.17 13.12 -9.88
N TRP A 56 0.48 12.91 -11.01
CA TRP A 56 1.08 12.60 -12.30
C TRP A 56 1.23 13.86 -13.15
N VAL A 57 1.96 13.74 -14.26
CA VAL A 57 2.08 14.79 -15.26
C VAL A 57 1.13 14.50 -16.42
N LYS A 58 0.46 15.52 -16.92
CA LYS A 58 -0.28 15.47 -18.19
C LYS A 58 0.16 16.63 -19.07
N ASN A 59 0.18 16.41 -20.37
CA ASN A 59 0.44 17.46 -21.35
C ASN A 59 -0.90 18.08 -21.76
N GLU A 60 -1.05 19.39 -21.57
CA GLU A 60 -2.13 20.19 -22.15
C GLU A 60 -1.54 21.17 -23.15
N GLY A 61 -1.58 20.80 -24.44
CA GLY A 61 -0.82 21.49 -25.48
C GLY A 61 0.68 21.41 -25.20
N ASP A 62 1.33 22.57 -25.11
CA ASP A 62 2.76 22.70 -24.80
C ASP A 62 3.04 22.85 -23.29
N THR A 63 2.01 22.81 -22.44
CA THR A 63 2.15 22.99 -20.99
C THR A 63 2.07 21.66 -20.26
N LEU A 64 3.01 21.45 -19.34
CA LEU A 64 2.95 20.35 -18.38
C LEU A 64 2.07 20.77 -17.20
N ILE A 65 1.14 19.92 -16.80
CA ILE A 65 0.30 20.12 -15.61
C ILE A 65 0.38 18.93 -14.67
N LEU A 66 0.23 19.18 -13.37
CA LEU A 66 0.07 18.14 -12.35
C LEU A 66 -1.41 17.78 -12.20
N VAL A 67 -1.70 16.48 -12.25
CA VAL A 67 -3.05 15.95 -12.08
C VAL A 67 -3.09 14.93 -10.93
N PRO A 68 -4.04 15.06 -9.98
CA PRO A 68 -4.17 14.10 -8.89
C PRO A 68 -4.74 12.78 -9.40
N ALA A 69 -4.23 11.68 -8.86
CA ALA A 69 -4.77 10.35 -9.07
C ALA A 69 -4.95 9.64 -7.73
N THR A 70 -6.16 9.12 -7.49
CA THR A 70 -6.43 8.26 -6.34
C THR A 70 -5.82 6.89 -6.60
N VAL A 71 -4.95 6.45 -5.68
CA VAL A 71 -4.32 5.14 -5.70
C VAL A 71 -4.55 4.42 -4.38
N ARG A 72 -4.52 3.08 -4.44
CA ARG A 72 -4.47 2.23 -3.25
C ARG A 72 -3.03 1.85 -2.99
N ILE A 73 -2.57 2.06 -1.76
CA ILE A 73 -1.28 1.58 -1.29
C ILE A 73 -1.51 0.50 -0.23
N ASN A 74 -0.79 -0.60 -0.36
CA ASN A 74 -0.80 -1.70 0.61
C ASN A 74 0.10 -1.28 1.78
N THR A 75 -0.47 -0.62 2.78
CA THR A 75 0.31 -0.18 3.95
C THR A 75 -0.54 -0.25 5.20
N SER A 76 0.01 -0.89 6.24
CA SER A 76 -0.55 -0.86 7.60
C SER A 76 0.12 0.24 8.43
N ALA A 77 0.78 1.20 7.77
CA ALA A 77 1.53 2.25 8.44
C ALA A 77 0.61 3.19 9.20
N THR A 78 0.79 3.25 10.52
CA THR A 78 0.15 4.24 11.38
C THR A 78 1.00 5.51 11.54
N ARG A 79 2.28 5.44 11.16
CA ARG A 79 3.22 6.56 11.24
C ARG A 79 3.19 7.41 9.96
N PRO A 80 3.07 8.76 10.06
CA PRO A 80 3.01 9.65 8.91
C PRO A 80 4.17 9.45 7.91
N GLU A 81 5.39 9.25 8.41
CA GLU A 81 6.61 9.11 7.59
C GLU A 81 6.52 7.89 6.67
N LEU A 82 6.07 6.76 7.22
CA LEU A 82 5.94 5.51 6.47
C LEU A 82 4.82 5.62 5.43
N PHE A 83 3.71 6.28 5.77
CA PHE A 83 2.60 6.50 4.83
C PHE A 83 3.02 7.41 3.66
N ILE A 84 3.70 8.51 3.94
CA ILE A 84 4.26 9.43 2.92
C ILE A 84 5.28 8.70 2.05
N ARG A 85 6.18 7.91 2.66
CA ARG A 85 7.16 7.10 1.93
C ARG A 85 6.49 6.12 0.97
N SER A 86 5.51 5.33 1.43
CA SER A 86 4.79 4.38 0.57
C SER A 86 4.09 5.06 -0.60
N ARG A 87 3.55 6.26 -0.38
CA ARG A 87 2.93 7.08 -1.42
C ARG A 87 3.96 7.57 -2.45
N LEU A 88 5.12 8.06 -2.01
CA LEU A 88 6.21 8.47 -2.89
C LEU A 88 6.78 7.26 -3.67
N GLU A 89 6.95 6.10 -3.03
CA GLU A 89 7.36 4.87 -3.71
C GLU A 89 6.34 4.46 -4.79
N ARG A 90 5.04 4.60 -4.52
CA ARG A 90 4.00 4.38 -5.54
C ARG A 90 4.11 5.35 -6.71
N LEU A 91 4.44 6.62 -6.47
CA LEU A 91 4.71 7.61 -7.51
C LEU A 91 5.94 7.21 -8.36
N LEU A 92 7.04 6.82 -7.70
CA LEU A 92 8.30 6.43 -8.36
C LEU A 92 8.17 5.16 -9.20
N ALA A 93 7.22 4.27 -8.88
CA ALA A 93 6.90 3.10 -9.69
C ALA A 93 6.30 3.44 -11.06
N GLY A 94 5.92 4.71 -11.30
CA GLY A 94 5.39 5.18 -12.57
C GLY A 94 3.88 4.94 -12.76
N PRO A 95 3.30 5.55 -13.81
CA PRO A 95 1.88 5.45 -14.10
C PRO A 95 1.52 4.03 -14.59
N ALA A 96 0.28 3.61 -14.30
CA ALA A 96 -0.21 2.29 -14.69
C ALA A 96 -0.85 2.26 -16.10
N ASN A 97 -1.11 3.43 -16.68
CA ASN A 97 -1.71 3.61 -17.99
C ASN A 97 -0.98 4.72 -18.75
N GLN A 98 -1.34 4.92 -20.02
CA GLN A 98 -0.68 5.86 -20.92
C GLN A 98 -1.32 7.26 -20.94
N ASP A 99 -2.38 7.49 -20.16
CA ASP A 99 -3.13 8.76 -20.15
C ASP A 99 -2.37 9.88 -19.42
N VAL A 100 -1.40 9.50 -18.60
CA VAL A 100 -0.54 10.37 -17.80
C VAL A 100 0.90 9.88 -17.89
N THR A 101 1.85 10.76 -17.58
CA THR A 101 3.28 10.49 -17.62
C THR A 101 3.97 10.86 -16.30
N THR A 102 5.26 10.56 -16.20
CA THR A 102 6.13 11.00 -15.11
C THR A 102 7.34 11.74 -15.68
N SER A 103 7.74 12.82 -15.02
CA SER A 103 9.01 13.51 -15.31
C SER A 103 10.14 13.01 -14.42
N ILE A 104 9.89 12.08 -13.50
CA ILE A 104 10.89 11.51 -12.59
C ILE A 104 11.73 10.47 -13.35
N PRO A 105 13.08 10.51 -13.28
CA PRO A 105 13.92 9.56 -14.00
C PRO A 105 13.78 8.16 -13.42
N GLU A 106 13.90 7.18 -14.30
CA GLU A 106 13.94 5.77 -13.92
C GLU A 106 15.00 5.50 -12.85
N ASN A 107 14.74 4.51 -12.01
CA ASN A 107 15.62 4.08 -10.91
C ASN A 107 15.84 5.10 -9.79
N THR A 108 15.13 6.24 -9.81
CA THR A 108 15.01 7.12 -8.63
C THR A 108 14.42 6.32 -7.46
N ARG A 109 15.00 6.48 -6.27
CA ARG A 109 14.54 5.84 -5.03
C ARG A 109 14.29 6.88 -3.94
N VAL A 110 13.36 6.57 -3.04
CA VAL A 110 13.25 7.24 -1.74
C VAL A 110 14.24 6.56 -0.80
N ASN A 111 15.24 7.29 -0.33
CA ASN A 111 16.19 6.77 0.66
C ASN A 111 15.54 6.77 2.05
N TRP A 112 14.97 7.91 2.44
CA TRP A 112 14.21 8.05 3.68
C TRP A 112 13.19 9.21 3.61
N VAL A 113 12.22 9.15 4.53
CA VAL A 113 11.26 10.23 4.81
C VAL A 113 11.20 10.40 6.32
N GLU A 114 11.18 11.66 6.78
CA GLU A 114 11.05 12.02 8.18
C GLU A 114 10.06 13.18 8.32
N VAL A 115 9.19 13.17 9.32
CA VAL A 115 8.27 14.27 9.60
C VAL A 115 8.72 14.90 10.91
N LYS A 116 9.09 16.17 10.84
CA LYS A 116 9.60 16.97 11.96
C LYS A 116 8.66 18.13 12.23
N ALA A 117 8.93 18.87 13.30
CA ALA A 117 8.19 20.08 13.64
C ALA A 117 8.27 21.16 12.55
N ASP A 118 9.33 21.16 11.74
CA ASP A 118 9.58 22.12 10.65
C ASP A 118 9.15 21.61 9.26
N GLY A 119 8.53 20.43 9.15
CA GLY A 119 7.97 19.91 7.90
C GLY A 119 8.30 18.46 7.58
N ILE A 120 8.05 18.11 6.31
CA ILE A 120 8.35 16.79 5.73
C ILE A 120 9.75 16.86 5.12
N HIS A 121 10.64 15.97 5.54
CA HIS A 121 11.98 15.84 4.98
C HIS A 121 12.03 14.57 4.13
N VAL A 122 12.43 14.72 2.87
CA VAL A 122 12.51 13.63 1.89
C VAL A 122 13.92 13.58 1.32
N ASP A 123 14.56 12.42 1.40
CA ASP A 123 15.82 12.18 0.72
C ASP A 123 15.65 11.21 -0.43
N LEU A 124 16.12 11.61 -1.60
CA LEU A 124 16.03 10.86 -2.85
C LEU A 124 17.42 10.45 -3.34
N SER A 125 17.45 9.45 -4.21
CA SER A 125 18.69 9.00 -4.83
C SER A 125 19.18 9.96 -5.93
N PRO A 126 20.50 9.96 -6.27
CA PRO A 126 21.09 10.89 -7.25
C PRO A 126 20.45 10.88 -8.64
N GLU A 127 19.82 9.79 -9.03
CA GLU A 127 19.08 9.62 -10.28
C GLU A 127 18.00 10.69 -10.46
N PHE A 128 17.41 11.19 -9.36
CA PHE A 128 16.42 12.28 -9.40
C PHE A 128 16.95 13.56 -10.05
N THR A 129 18.26 13.77 -10.09
CA THR A 129 18.88 14.98 -10.66
C THR A 129 19.15 14.90 -12.16
N LYS A 130 18.87 13.75 -12.80
CA LYS A 130 19.31 13.48 -14.17
C LYS A 130 18.27 13.90 -15.22
N GLY A 131 18.77 14.46 -16.32
CA GLY A 131 18.04 14.66 -17.58
C GLY A 131 16.84 15.61 -17.53
N GLY A 132 16.27 15.84 -18.71
CA GLY A 132 15.14 16.74 -18.93
C GLY A 132 15.56 18.20 -19.10
N GLY A 133 14.68 18.98 -19.73
CA GLY A 133 14.75 20.44 -19.73
C GLY A 133 14.00 21.04 -18.54
N SER A 134 14.01 22.36 -18.44
CA SER A 134 13.45 23.14 -17.32
C SER A 134 12.02 22.75 -16.96
N ALA A 135 11.15 22.58 -17.96
CA ALA A 135 9.76 22.16 -17.74
C ALA A 135 9.67 20.78 -17.07
N SER A 136 10.45 19.79 -17.53
CA SER A 136 10.47 18.44 -16.92
C SER A 136 11.04 18.47 -15.50
N MET A 137 12.04 19.31 -15.24
CA MET A 137 12.61 19.47 -13.90
C MET A 137 11.60 20.08 -12.92
N GLN A 138 10.87 21.11 -13.35
CA GLN A 138 9.78 21.71 -12.57
C GLN A 138 8.65 20.70 -12.31
N ALA A 139 8.21 19.99 -13.35
CA ALA A 139 7.16 18.99 -13.25
C ALA A 139 7.53 17.89 -12.23
N ARG A 140 8.75 17.37 -12.31
CA ARG A 140 9.29 16.37 -11.39
C ARG A 140 9.31 16.84 -9.94
N LEU A 141 9.78 18.06 -9.70
CA LEU A 141 9.80 18.67 -8.37
C LEU A 141 8.38 18.80 -7.81
N GLY A 142 7.45 19.25 -8.66
CA GLY A 142 6.03 19.35 -8.34
C GLY A 142 5.40 18.00 -8.01
N GLN A 143 5.70 16.93 -8.77
CA GLN A 143 5.20 15.58 -8.50
C GLN A 143 5.57 15.12 -7.09
N VAL A 144 6.83 15.30 -6.67
CA VAL A 144 7.29 14.92 -5.32
C VAL A 144 6.62 15.79 -4.25
N LEU A 145 6.65 17.12 -4.42
CA LEU A 145 6.07 18.06 -3.47
C LEU A 145 4.59 17.80 -3.22
N TYR A 146 3.79 17.75 -4.28
CA TYR A 146 2.34 17.58 -4.16
C TYR A 146 1.99 16.20 -3.60
N THR A 147 2.73 15.16 -3.98
CA THR A 147 2.52 13.81 -3.46
C THR A 147 2.87 13.73 -1.97
N ALA A 148 4.02 14.27 -1.55
CA ALA A 148 4.42 14.30 -0.14
C ALA A 148 3.38 15.04 0.73
N THR A 149 2.84 16.13 0.22
CA THR A 149 1.88 17.01 0.90
C THR A 149 0.42 16.64 0.68
N ALA A 150 0.09 15.48 0.08
CA ALA A 150 -1.31 15.19 -0.26
C ALA A 150 -2.26 15.07 0.96
N SER A 151 -1.71 14.83 2.16
CA SER A 151 -2.50 14.83 3.42
C SER A 151 -2.54 16.20 4.10
N ASP A 152 -1.55 17.05 3.85
CA ASP A 152 -1.47 18.42 4.37
C ASP A 152 -0.85 19.32 3.29
N PRO A 153 -1.68 19.95 2.43
CA PRO A 153 -1.22 20.78 1.32
C PRO A 153 -0.39 22.00 1.72
N LYS A 154 -0.39 22.37 3.01
CA LYS A 154 0.35 23.52 3.54
C LYS A 154 1.70 23.11 4.15
N ALA A 155 1.97 21.82 4.30
CA ALA A 155 3.20 21.36 4.92
C ALA A 155 4.43 21.80 4.10
N PRO A 156 5.45 22.40 4.75
CA PRO A 156 6.75 22.64 4.12
C PRO A 156 7.46 21.32 3.85
N VAL A 157 8.12 21.21 2.68
CA VAL A 157 8.89 20.04 2.29
C VAL A 157 10.35 20.42 2.07
N TRP A 158 11.24 19.70 2.75
CA TRP A 158 12.68 19.71 2.50
C TRP A 158 13.03 18.53 1.61
N ILE A 159 13.74 18.79 0.51
CA ILE A 159 14.20 17.74 -0.41
C ILE A 159 15.73 17.70 -0.39
N SER A 160 16.27 16.50 -0.15
CA SER A 160 17.69 16.20 -0.20
C SER A 160 17.99 15.13 -1.24
N ILE A 161 19.22 15.13 -1.75
CA ILE A 161 19.76 14.12 -2.66
C ILE A 161 20.98 13.48 -1.99
N ALA A 162 20.87 12.20 -1.66
CA ALA A 162 21.93 11.45 -0.97
C ALA A 162 22.48 12.16 0.28
N GLY A 163 21.60 12.77 1.07
CA GLY A 163 21.90 13.47 2.31
C GLY A 163 22.13 14.98 2.16
N GLU A 164 22.33 15.48 0.95
CA GLU A 164 22.64 16.90 0.70
C GLU A 164 21.38 17.68 0.27
N PRO A 165 21.11 18.89 0.80
CA PRO A 165 19.96 19.68 0.38
C PRO A 165 19.94 19.95 -1.13
N LEU A 166 18.80 19.68 -1.77
CA LEU A 166 18.60 20.00 -3.19
C LEU A 166 18.44 21.52 -3.33
N ARG A 167 19.53 22.21 -3.66
CA ARG A 167 19.57 23.65 -3.93
C ARG A 167 19.46 24.00 -5.41
N VAL A 168 19.95 23.11 -6.27
CA VAL A 168 19.94 23.26 -7.72
C VAL A 168 19.62 21.92 -8.36
N LEU A 169 18.63 21.90 -9.26
CA LEU A 169 18.20 20.71 -9.96
C LEU A 169 18.65 20.74 -11.43
N GLY A 170 19.32 19.65 -11.83
CA GLY A 170 19.77 19.39 -13.19
C GLY A 170 20.87 20.31 -13.70
N GLY A 171 21.25 20.10 -14.96
CA GLY A 171 22.36 20.83 -15.60
C GLY A 171 22.01 22.25 -16.05
N GLU A 172 20.71 22.58 -16.16
CA GLU A 172 20.27 23.94 -16.53
C GLU A 172 20.19 24.88 -15.33
N GLY A 173 20.42 24.39 -14.12
CA GLY A 173 20.53 25.25 -12.94
C GLY A 173 19.20 25.69 -12.34
N LEU A 174 18.17 24.83 -12.33
CA LEU A 174 16.89 25.17 -11.71
C LEU A 174 17.09 25.35 -10.20
N GLU A 175 17.03 26.58 -9.71
CA GLU A 175 17.16 26.87 -8.29
C GLU A 175 15.95 26.34 -7.50
N VAL A 176 16.24 25.69 -6.38
CA VAL A 176 15.25 25.09 -5.49
C VAL A 176 15.38 25.74 -4.12
N THR A 177 14.44 26.63 -3.81
CA THR A 177 14.34 27.24 -2.48
C THR A 177 13.73 26.24 -1.50
N GLN A 178 14.32 26.13 -0.31
CA GLN A 178 13.96 25.15 0.71
C GLN A 178 13.65 25.85 2.06
N PRO A 179 12.65 25.39 2.83
CA PRO A 179 11.68 24.37 2.40
C PRO A 179 10.77 24.92 1.30
N MET A 180 10.12 24.02 0.58
CA MET A 180 9.15 24.37 -0.45
C MET A 180 7.74 24.03 0.00
N THR A 181 6.80 24.96 -0.17
CA THR A 181 5.36 24.70 -0.09
C THR A 181 4.74 24.68 -1.49
N ARG A 182 3.49 24.20 -1.61
CA ARG A 182 2.75 24.28 -2.87
C ARG A 182 2.57 25.72 -3.37
N GLN A 183 2.43 26.68 -2.43
CA GLN A 183 2.32 28.09 -2.76
C GLN A 183 3.62 28.65 -3.34
N ASP A 184 4.76 28.31 -2.73
CA ASP A 184 6.08 28.72 -3.23
C ASP A 184 6.32 28.15 -4.63
N PHE A 185 5.97 26.87 -4.83
CA PHE A 185 6.07 26.20 -6.13
C PHE A 185 5.22 26.89 -7.22
N GLN A 186 3.95 27.21 -6.93
CA GLN A 186 3.07 27.90 -7.87
C GLN A 186 3.53 29.34 -8.17
N THR A 187 4.20 29.98 -7.22
CA THR A 187 4.75 31.32 -7.41
C THR A 187 6.02 31.28 -8.27
N ALA A 188 6.88 30.26 -8.07
CA ALA A 188 8.14 30.13 -8.75
C ALA A 188 8.02 29.56 -10.18
N PHE A 189 7.02 28.71 -10.44
CA PHE A 189 6.93 27.95 -11.68
C PHE A 189 5.56 28.08 -12.33
N SER A 190 5.55 28.34 -13.64
CA SER A 190 4.34 28.39 -14.48
C SER A 190 3.83 26.99 -14.84
N LEU A 191 3.77 26.09 -13.86
CA LEU A 191 3.25 24.73 -14.02
C LEU A 191 1.82 24.69 -13.46
N GLY A 192 0.83 24.33 -14.28
CA GLY A 192 -0.54 24.19 -13.81
C GLY A 192 -0.69 23.02 -12.84
N ALA A 193 -1.52 23.15 -11.81
CA ALA A 193 -1.93 22.05 -10.95
C ALA A 193 -3.45 22.07 -10.82
N GLN A 194 -4.10 20.94 -11.11
CA GLN A 194 -5.55 20.77 -11.03
C GLN A 194 -5.98 20.15 -9.69
#